data_AF-A0A943I7N9-F1
#
_entry.id   AF-A0A943I7N9-F1
#
_cell.length_a   1.000
_cell.length_b   1.000
_cell.length_c   1.000
_cell.angle_alpha   90.00
_cell.angle_beta   90.00
_cell.angle_gamma   90.00
#
_symmetry.space_group_name_H-M   'P 1'
#
loop_
_entity.id
_entity.type
_entity.pdbx_description
1 polymer ?
#
loop_
_entity_poly.entity_id
_entity_poly.type
_entity_poly.pdbx_seq_one_letter_code
_entity_poly.pdbx_strand_id
1 'polypeptide(L)' 'MNNINALKKFIEKVENVKEEEYTEASWKPFEEVLKSSNEALNEADKNANREYINLVTAYLNLRLKPDKDLLKKEAD' A
#
# COMPACT_ATOMS: atom_id res chain seq x y z
N MET A 1 -11.68 -12.62 14.14
CA MET A 1 -10.55 -11.74 13.80
C MET A 1 -11.05 -10.31 13.89
N ASN A 2 -10.51 -9.48 14.78
CA ASN A 2 -10.87 -8.06 14.81
C ASN A 2 -10.13 -7.36 13.66
N ASN A 3 -10.81 -6.48 12.93
CA ASN A 3 -10.26 -5.82 11.74
C ASN A 3 -9.04 -4.94 12.04
N ILE A 4 -8.91 -4.47 13.29
CA ILE A 4 -7.72 -3.82 13.84
C ILE A 4 -6.48 -4.72 13.74
N ASN A 5 -6.60 -6.02 14.02
CA ASN A 5 -5.48 -6.96 13.94
C ASN A 5 -5.13 -7.31 12.48
N ALA A 6 -6.13 -7.30 11.60
CA ALA A 6 -5.91 -7.48 10.16
C ALA A 6 -5.20 -6.27 9.54
N LEU A 7 -5.62 -5.05 9.92
CA LEU A 7 -4.98 -3.79 9.53
C LEU A 7 -3.53 -3.75 9.99
N LYS A 8 -3.26 -4.02 11.27
CA LYS A 8 -1.91 -4.04 11.82
C LYS A 8 -0.98 -5.00 11.06
N LYS A 9 -1.42 -6.24 10.83
CA LYS A 9 -0.64 -7.22 10.06
C LYS A 9 -0.39 -6.77 8.62
N PHE A 10 -1.35 -6.08 8.01
CA PHE A 10 -1.19 -5.60 6.65
C PHE A 10 -0.22 -4.42 6.59
N ILE A 11 -0.27 -3.49 7.54
CA ILE A 11 0.72 -2.42 7.69
C ILE A 11 2.12 -3.01 7.84
N GLU A 12 2.34 -3.92 8.79
CA GLU A 12 3.64 -4.60 8.99
C GLU A 12 4.14 -5.29 7.69
N LYS A 13 3.22 -5.85 6.90
CA LYS A 13 3.57 -6.46 5.61
C LYS A 13 4.02 -5.41 4.59
N VAL A 14 3.30 -4.31 4.48
CA VAL A 14 3.55 -3.30 3.44
C VAL A 14 4.59 -2.26 3.83
N GLU A 15 4.96 -2.13 5.10
CA GLU A 15 6.12 -1.34 5.56
C GLU A 15 7.45 -1.87 5.02
N ASN A 16 7.51 -3.14 4.62
CA ASN A 16 8.68 -3.74 3.98
C ASN A 16 8.78 -3.43 2.48
N VAL A 17 7.77 -2.77 1.91
CA VAL A 17 7.70 -2.40 0.50
C VAL A 17 8.48 -1.11 0.30
N LYS A 18 9.39 -1.09 -0.68
CA LYS A 18 10.27 0.06 -0.93
C LYS A 18 9.68 0.98 -1.97
N GLU A 19 9.51 2.26 -1.63
CA GLU A 19 9.10 3.32 -2.57
C GLU A 19 9.87 3.28 -3.90
N GLU A 20 11.17 2.99 -3.81
CA GLU A 20 12.08 2.97 -4.94
C GLU A 20 11.68 1.98 -6.04
N GLU A 21 10.92 0.94 -5.70
CA GLU A 21 10.44 -0.09 -6.62
C GLU A 21 9.17 0.34 -7.39
N TYR A 22 8.47 1.40 -6.96
CA TYR A 22 7.15 1.80 -7.48
C TYR A 22 7.14 3.17 -8.14
N THR A 23 6.23 3.36 -9.10
CA THR A 23 6.01 4.67 -9.73
C THR A 23 5.46 5.65 -8.70
N GLU A 24 5.96 6.89 -8.70
CA GLU A 24 5.54 7.96 -7.78
C GLU A 24 4.02 8.19 -7.83
N ALA A 25 3.42 8.09 -9.01
CA ALA A 25 1.98 8.25 -9.22
C ALA A 25 1.14 7.18 -8.49
N SER A 26 1.66 5.96 -8.37
CA SER A 26 1.01 4.88 -7.61
C SER A 26 1.42 4.86 -6.14
N TRP A 27 2.64 5.34 -5.82
CA TRP A 27 3.19 5.33 -4.47
C TRP A 27 2.54 6.39 -3.57
N LYS A 28 2.44 7.64 -4.04
CA LYS A 28 1.83 8.75 -3.27
C LYS A 28 0.48 8.40 -2.62
N PRO A 29 -0.54 7.94 -3.38
CA PRO A 29 -1.82 7.59 -2.77
C PRO A 29 -1.72 6.38 -1.82
N PHE A 30 -0.77 5.47 -2.05
CA PHE A 30 -0.53 4.36 -1.14
C PHE A 30 0.11 4.81 0.18
N GLU A 31 1.10 5.69 0.14
CA GLU A 31 1.76 6.26 1.31
C GLU A 31 0.77 7.04 2.20
N GLU A 32 -0.07 7.87 1.60
CA GLU A 32 -1.12 8.62 2.32
C GLU A 32 -2.06 7.68 3.08
N VAL A 33 -2.52 6.62 2.43
CA VAL A 33 -3.41 5.63 3.03
C VAL A 33 -2.70 4.80 4.10
N LEU A 34 -1.42 4.46 3.91
CA LEU A 34 -0.60 3.77 4.92
C LEU A 34 -0.46 4.60 6.19
N LYS A 35 -0.21 5.91 6.04
CA LYS A 35 -0.13 6.83 7.18
C LYS A 35 -1.47 6.93 7.92
N SER A 36 -2.57 7.14 7.20
CA SER A 36 -3.91 7.21 7.79
C SER A 36 -4.32 5.91 8.49
N SER A 37 -3.95 4.77 7.90
CA SER A 37 -4.14 3.45 8.49
C SER A 37 -3.38 3.27 9.82
N ASN A 38 -2.16 3.80 9.90
CA ASN A 38 -1.36 3.79 11.13
C ASN A 38 -1.96 4.68 12.22
N GLU A 39 -2.47 5.86 11.85
CA GLU A 39 -3.16 6.77 12.78
C GLU A 39 -4.44 6.12 13.34
N ALA A 40 -5.23 5.45 12.49
CA ALA A 40 -6.44 4.75 12.91
C ALA A 40 -6.20 3.61 13.92
N LEU A 41 -5.03 2.96 13.88
CA LEU A 41 -4.62 1.98 14.90
C LEU A 41 -4.34 2.63 16.25
N ASN A 42 -3.69 3.80 16.25
CA ASN A 42 -3.37 4.53 17.47
C ASN A 42 -4.61 5.09 18.16
N GLU A 43 -5.61 5.54 17.40
CA GLU A 43 -6.85 6.09 17.96
C GLU A 43 -7.90 5.02 18.33
N ALA A 44 -7.60 3.73 18.09
CA ALA A 44 -8.54 2.62 18.26
C ALA A 44 -9.91 2.90 17.58
N ASP A 45 -9.87 3.58 16.43
CA ASP A 45 -11.06 4.09 15.77
C ASP A 45 -11.90 2.94 15.19
N LYS A 46 -13.23 3.09 15.22
CA LYS A 46 -14.18 2.14 14.62
C LYS A 46 -14.00 2.02 13.10
N ASN A 47 -13.25 2.94 12.50
CA ASN A 47 -12.97 2.98 11.07
C ASN A 47 -11.84 2.05 10.61
N ALA A 48 -11.23 1.23 11.49
CA ALA A 48 -10.20 0.27 11.10
C ALA A 48 -10.59 -0.64 9.92
N ASN A 49 -11.89 -0.91 9.75
CA ASN A 49 -12.41 -1.66 8.61
C ASN A 49 -12.32 -0.90 7.28
N ARG A 50 -12.63 0.40 7.30
CA ARG A 50 -12.51 1.29 6.14
C ARG A 50 -11.05 1.44 5.76
N GLU A 51 -10.18 1.69 6.74
CA GLU A 51 -8.74 1.85 6.48
C GLU A 51 -8.12 0.57 5.95
N TYR A 52 -8.55 -0.59 6.43
CA TYR A 52 -8.12 -1.87 5.85
C TYR A 52 -8.49 -1.98 4.36
N ILE A 53 -9.73 -1.67 3.99
CA ILE A 53 -10.17 -1.71 2.58
C ILE A 53 -9.40 -0.69 1.74
N ASN A 54 -9.21 0.53 2.24
CA ASN A 54 -8.44 1.57 1.57
C ASN A 54 -7.00 1.11 1.31
N LEU A 55 -6.33 0.58 2.35
CA LEU A 55 -4.92 0.19 2.27
C LEU A 55 -4.71 -1.00 1.33
N VAL A 56 -5.59 -2.00 1.37
CA VAL A 56 -5.56 -3.12 0.42
C VAL A 56 -5.78 -2.61 -1.00
N THR A 57 -6.74 -1.70 -1.21
CA THR A 57 -7.02 -1.14 -2.54
C THR A 57 -5.84 -0.33 -3.06
N ALA A 58 -5.23 0.51 -2.23
CA ALA A 58 -4.06 1.30 -2.61
C ALA A 58 -2.86 0.39 -2.93
N TYR A 59 -2.64 -0.66 -2.14
CA TYR A 59 -1.60 -1.66 -2.40
C TYR A 59 -1.80 -2.39 -3.74
N LEU A 60 -3.04 -2.77 -4.09
CA LEU A 60 -3.35 -3.39 -5.39
C LEU A 60 -3.17 -2.42 -6.59
N ASN A 61 -3.26 -1.12 -6.34
CA ASN A 61 -3.02 -0.08 -7.33
C ASN A 61 -1.56 0.33 -7.46
N LEU A 62 -0.67 -0.18 -6.61
CA LEU A 62 0.76 0.01 -6.78
C LEU A 62 1.20 -0.50 -8.16
N ARG A 63 2.02 0.32 -8.82
CA ARG A 63 2.62 0.02 -10.12
C ARG A 63 4.11 0.08 -9.95
N LEU A 64 4.78 -1.04 -10.19
CA LEU A 64 6.24 -1.07 -10.23
C LEU A 64 6.74 -0.04 -11.24
N LYS A 65 7.87 0.59 -10.95
CA LYS A 65 8.56 1.39 -11.96
C LYS A 65 8.75 0.47 -13.18
N PRO A 66 8.43 0.92 -14.40
CA PRO A 66 8.73 0.12 -15.58
C PRO A 66 10.22 -0.17 -15.54
N ASP A 67 10.54 -1.45 -15.39
CA ASP A 67 11.90 -1.93 -15.58
C ASP A 67 12.23 -1.56 -17.02
N LYS A 68 13.09 -0.56 -17.24
CA LYS A 68 13.49 -0.20 -18.61
C LYS A 68 14.11 -1.40 -19.34
N ASP A 69 14.51 -2.43 -18.60
CA ASP A 69 14.95 -3.73 -19.11
C ASP A 69 13.80 -4.61 -19.67
N LEU A 70 12.55 -4.47 -19.22
CA LEU A 70 11.40 -5.22 -19.77
C LEU A 70 10.86 -4.62 -21.06
N LEU A 71 11.04 -3.31 -21.29
CA LEU A 71 10.60 -2.63 -22.52
C LEU A 71 11.37 -3.05 -23.78
N LYS A 72 12.50 -3.75 -23.65
CA LYS A 72 13.30 -4.20 -24.80
C LYS A 72 12.84 -5.52 -25.43
N LYS A 73 11.89 -6.26 -24.84
CA LYS A 73 11.49 -7.60 -25.33
C LYS A 73 10.22 -7.64 -26.19
N GLU A 74 9.52 -6.53 -26.38
CA GLU A 74 8.28 -6.50 -27.16
C GLU A 74 8.41 -5.89 -28.57
N ALA A 75 9.64 -5.66 -29.06
CA ALA A 75 9.89 -4.96 -30.32
C ALA A 75 10.73 -5.73 -31.37
N ASP A 76 10.74 -7.07 -31.32
CA ASP A 76 11.30 -7.93 -32.38
C ASP A 76 10.20 -8.61 -33.22
#